data_AF-A0A1G2Z4C6-F1
#
_entry.id   AF-A0A1G2Z4C6-F1
#
_cell.length_a   1.000
_cell.length_b   1.000
_cell.length_c   1.000
_cell.angle_alpha   90.00
_cell.angle_beta   90.00
_cell.angle_gamma   90.00
#
_symmetry.space_group_name_H-M   'P 1'
#
loop_
_entity.id
_entity.type
_entity.pdbx_description
1 polymer ?
#
loop_
_entity_poly.entity_id
_entity_poly.type
_entity_poly.pdbx_seq_one_letter_code
_entity_poly.pdbx_strand_id
1 'polypeptide(L)'
;MGLWDNAYEGPAVVRKFGPNDSMAYWGVAYEPYAKNKKIFRCPSTKRVDDWPEWGWGIKYQQYFKYCSYGLNAYIASREQSGKMHWVKIDHDFKKHEDVIAFQDHIEQLLDDNGDMFYIKPGASINLTQWRNGGTLGNFPDAIQECFRHLGTSMTCWLDGHVSGIKETKGEDVPAYWYTGVRSGG
;
A
#
# COMPACT_ATOMS: atom_id res chain seq x y z
N MET A 1 -5.65 -2.04 7.56
CA MET A 1 -4.80 -3.05 8.24
C MET A 1 -3.35 -2.63 8.11
N GLY A 2 -2.50 -2.79 9.13
CA GLY A 2 -1.20 -2.12 9.07
C GLY A 2 -0.25 -2.24 10.25
N LEU A 3 -0.40 -3.23 11.14
CA LEU A 3 0.39 -3.32 12.37
C LEU A 3 1.09 -4.67 12.54
N TRP A 4 2.20 -4.70 13.28
CA TRP A 4 2.93 -5.95 13.58
C TRP A 4 2.40 -6.68 14.81
N ASP A 5 1.83 -5.92 15.73
CA ASP A 5 1.44 -6.34 17.06
C ASP A 5 0.40 -5.37 17.62
N ASN A 6 -0.21 -5.75 18.74
CA ASN A 6 -1.23 -4.95 19.40
C ASN A 6 -0.67 -3.92 20.40
N ALA A 7 0.61 -3.51 20.27
CA ALA A 7 1.22 -2.60 21.25
C ALA A 7 0.49 -1.25 21.37
N TYR A 8 -0.18 -0.81 20.30
CA TYR A 8 -0.98 0.42 20.30
C TYR A 8 -2.14 0.40 21.32
N GLU A 9 -2.63 -0.79 21.69
CA GLU A 9 -3.70 -0.96 22.69
C GLU A 9 -3.21 -0.74 24.13
N GLY A 10 -1.89 -0.59 24.33
CA GLY A 10 -1.27 -0.52 25.65
C GLY A 10 -1.46 -1.77 26.54
N PRO A 11 -1.40 -3.01 26.00
CA PRO A 11 -1.62 -4.21 26.81
C PRO A 11 -0.44 -4.46 27.76
N ALA A 12 -0.69 -5.20 28.85
CA ALA A 12 0.37 -5.63 29.76
C ALA A 12 1.40 -6.54 29.08
N VAL A 13 0.98 -7.30 28.07
CA VAL A 13 1.84 -8.16 27.24
C VAL A 13 1.51 -7.90 25.77
N VAL A 14 2.53 -7.50 25.00
CA VAL A 14 2.40 -7.28 23.56
C VAL A 14 2.31 -8.62 22.84
N ARG A 15 1.24 -8.78 22.06
CA ARG A 15 0.98 -9.94 21.21
C ARG A 15 1.25 -9.57 19.76
N LYS A 16 2.14 -10.35 19.13
CA LYS A 16 2.36 -10.30 17.68
C LYS A 16 1.12 -10.79 16.93
N PHE A 17 0.76 -10.10 15.86
CA PHE A 17 -0.33 -10.54 14.99
C PHE A 17 0.07 -11.76 14.16
N GLY A 18 -0.92 -12.60 13.84
CA GLY A 18 -0.76 -13.69 12.89
C GLY A 18 -0.95 -13.19 11.45
N PRO A 19 -0.53 -13.96 10.44
CA PRO A 19 -0.65 -13.55 9.03
C PRO A 19 -2.09 -13.38 8.54
N ASN A 20 -3.06 -13.99 9.22
CA ASN A 20 -4.48 -13.89 8.91
C ASN A 20 -5.25 -12.96 9.86
N ASP A 21 -4.55 -12.23 10.72
CA ASP A 21 -5.17 -11.26 11.63
C ASP A 21 -5.61 -10.02 10.81
N SER A 22 -6.84 -9.55 11.00
CA SER A 22 -7.39 -8.44 10.20
C SER A 22 -6.68 -7.11 10.45
N MET A 23 -5.90 -7.01 11.53
CA MET A 23 -5.09 -5.83 11.85
C MET A 23 -3.66 -5.92 11.32
N ALA A 24 -3.23 -7.11 10.89
CA ALA A 24 -1.84 -7.36 10.51
C ALA A 24 -1.40 -6.52 9.32
N TYR A 25 -0.19 -6.00 9.40
CA TYR A 25 0.57 -5.58 8.25
C TYR A 25 0.92 -6.79 7.39
N TRP A 26 0.80 -6.68 6.07
CA TRP A 26 1.06 -7.79 5.16
C TRP A 26 2.46 -8.40 5.31
N GLY A 27 3.46 -7.61 5.73
CA GLY A 27 4.82 -8.08 6.01
C GLY A 27 4.91 -9.14 7.12
N VAL A 28 3.91 -9.24 7.99
CA VAL A 28 3.81 -10.30 9.03
C VAL A 28 3.85 -11.69 8.41
N ALA A 29 3.21 -11.89 7.26
CA ALA A 29 3.22 -13.17 6.55
C ALA A 29 4.60 -13.53 5.99
N TYR A 30 5.43 -12.52 5.73
CA TYR A 30 6.74 -12.67 5.10
C TYR A 30 7.91 -12.65 6.08
N GLU A 31 7.68 -12.28 7.35
CA GLU A 31 8.74 -12.20 8.35
C GLU A 31 9.54 -13.49 8.55
N PRO A 32 8.95 -14.71 8.52
CA PRO A 32 9.73 -15.94 8.63
C PRO A 32 10.75 -16.14 7.50
N TYR A 33 10.55 -15.46 6.36
CA TYR A 33 11.43 -15.50 5.19
C TYR A 33 12.37 -14.29 5.13
N ALA A 34 12.26 -13.37 6.08
CA ALA A 34 13.07 -12.18 6.21
C ALA A 34 14.12 -12.36 7.31
N LYS A 35 15.26 -11.67 7.20
CA LYS A 35 16.24 -11.64 8.29
C LYS A 35 15.69 -11.00 9.57
N ASN A 36 14.79 -10.02 9.43
CA ASN A 36 14.04 -9.38 10.51
C ASN A 36 13.04 -8.37 9.92
N LYS A 37 12.07 -7.89 10.72
CA LYS A 37 11.06 -6.92 10.29
C LYS A 37 11.58 -5.55 9.83
N LYS A 38 12.86 -5.21 10.05
CA LYS A 38 13.40 -3.91 9.61
C LYS A 38 13.43 -3.77 8.08
N ILE A 39 13.35 -4.87 7.33
CA ILE A 39 13.30 -4.81 5.86
C ILE A 39 12.01 -4.14 5.35
N PHE A 40 10.95 -4.11 6.16
CA PHE A 40 9.67 -3.49 5.81
C PHE A 40 9.60 -2.00 6.20
N ARG A 41 10.75 -1.43 6.59
CA ARG A 41 10.90 -0.01 6.89
C ARG A 41 11.75 0.66 5.83
N CYS A 42 11.19 1.67 5.18
CA CYS A 42 11.97 2.67 4.46
C CYS A 42 12.53 3.68 5.47
N PRO A 43 13.86 3.92 5.50
CA PRO A 43 14.46 4.93 6.39
C PRO A 43 13.97 6.35 6.13
N SER A 44 13.53 6.66 4.91
CA SER A 44 12.99 7.96 4.52
C SER A 44 11.51 8.14 4.88
N THR A 45 10.83 7.10 5.36
CA THR A 45 9.45 7.23 5.84
C THR A 45 9.39 8.11 7.07
N LYS A 46 8.62 9.21 6.98
CA LYS A 46 8.32 10.07 8.12
C LYS A 46 7.00 9.64 8.77
N ARG A 47 6.02 9.27 7.95
CA ARG A 47 4.66 8.96 8.35
C ARG A 47 3.99 7.96 7.40
N VAL A 48 3.12 7.14 7.97
CA VAL A 48 2.16 6.33 7.23
C VAL A 48 0.77 6.59 7.77
N ASP A 49 -0.25 6.15 7.05
CA ASP A 49 -1.63 6.14 7.50
C ASP A 49 -1.73 5.38 8.82
N ASP A 50 -2.41 5.97 9.80
CA ASP A 50 -2.48 5.50 11.19
C ASP A 50 -3.82 4.79 11.53
N TRP A 51 -4.54 4.33 10.50
CA TRP A 51 -5.71 3.46 10.65
C TRP A 51 -5.36 2.19 11.47
N PRO A 52 -6.18 1.78 12.47
CA PRO A 52 -7.60 2.05 12.67
C PRO A 52 -7.93 3.29 13.51
N GLU A 53 -6.94 4.10 13.86
CA GLU A 53 -7.19 5.22 14.74
C GLU A 53 -7.73 6.43 13.99
N TRP A 54 -8.69 7.12 14.60
CA TRP A 54 -9.19 8.43 14.14
C TRP A 54 -8.31 9.57 14.70
N GLY A 55 -6.99 9.34 14.73
CA GLY A 55 -6.00 10.14 15.47
C GLY A 55 -5.08 11.01 14.64
N TRP A 56 -4.99 10.78 13.33
CA TRP A 56 -4.40 11.65 12.31
C TRP A 56 -2.97 12.16 12.59
N GLY A 57 -2.20 11.48 13.43
CA GLY A 57 -1.15 12.09 14.23
C GLY A 57 0.16 11.31 14.32
N ILE A 58 1.28 12.06 14.33
CA ILE A 58 2.65 11.54 14.53
C ILE A 58 2.78 10.62 15.76
N LYS A 59 1.90 10.81 16.76
CA LYS A 59 1.92 10.11 18.06
C LYS A 59 1.97 8.57 17.95
N TYR A 60 1.31 7.99 16.95
CA TYR A 60 1.19 6.54 16.81
C TYR A 60 2.15 5.93 15.78
N GLN A 61 2.93 6.76 15.08
CA GLN A 61 3.83 6.34 14.01
C GLN A 61 4.93 5.37 14.48
N GLN A 62 5.24 5.38 15.78
CA GLN A 62 6.13 4.40 16.39
C GLN A 62 5.63 2.94 16.24
N TYR A 63 4.31 2.71 16.24
CA TYR A 63 3.70 1.39 16.06
C TYR A 63 3.74 0.94 14.59
N PHE A 64 3.72 1.90 13.66
CA PHE A 64 3.79 1.66 12.22
C PHE A 64 5.21 1.72 11.64
N LYS A 65 6.22 1.85 12.49
CA LYS A 65 7.63 2.06 12.11
C LYS A 65 8.17 1.06 11.07
N TYR A 66 7.60 -0.14 10.99
CA TYR A 66 8.01 -1.21 10.08
C TYR A 66 6.95 -1.53 9.02
N CYS A 67 6.12 -0.55 8.67
CA CYS A 67 4.96 -0.70 7.78
C CYS A 67 5.00 0.35 6.65
N SER A 68 6.16 0.53 6.02
CA SER A 68 6.42 1.65 5.10
C SER A 68 5.80 1.51 3.70
N TYR A 69 5.40 0.29 3.33
CA TYR A 69 5.04 -0.04 1.96
C TYR A 69 3.59 -0.48 1.83
N GLY A 70 2.89 0.03 0.81
CA GLY A 70 1.53 -0.35 0.47
C GLY A 70 1.51 -1.57 -0.45
N LEU A 71 0.77 -2.60 -0.05
CA LEU A 71 0.52 -3.79 -0.87
C LEU A 71 -0.58 -3.50 -1.89
N ASN A 72 -0.38 -3.86 -3.15
CA ASN A 72 -1.44 -3.84 -4.15
C ASN A 72 -2.54 -4.87 -3.77
N ALA A 73 -3.76 -4.42 -3.44
CA ALA A 73 -4.83 -5.34 -3.04
C ALA A 73 -5.24 -6.31 -4.16
N TYR A 74 -5.11 -5.91 -5.43
CA TYR A 74 -5.45 -6.76 -6.58
C TYR A 74 -4.59 -8.01 -6.70
N ILE A 75 -3.41 -8.08 -6.05
CA ILE A 75 -2.60 -9.30 -6.01
C ILE A 75 -2.94 -10.21 -4.82
N ALA A 76 -3.74 -9.74 -3.86
CA ALA A 76 -4.23 -10.52 -2.73
C ALA A 76 -5.64 -11.05 -3.00
N SER A 77 -6.56 -10.13 -3.31
CA SER A 77 -7.96 -10.45 -3.54
C SER A 77 -8.64 -9.39 -4.38
N ARG A 78 -9.63 -9.78 -5.17
CA ARG A 78 -10.47 -8.84 -5.93
C ARG A 78 -11.92 -9.24 -5.87
N GLU A 79 -12.81 -8.26 -5.91
CA GLU A 79 -14.22 -8.56 -6.12
C GLU A 79 -14.45 -8.96 -7.58
N GLN A 80 -15.08 -10.11 -7.80
CA GLN A 80 -15.50 -10.58 -9.10
C GLN A 80 -16.94 -11.08 -9.01
N SER A 81 -17.85 -10.41 -9.72
CA SER A 81 -19.28 -10.76 -9.76
C SER A 81 -19.95 -10.83 -8.36
N GLY A 82 -19.65 -9.86 -7.49
CA GLY A 82 -20.22 -9.78 -6.14
C GLY A 82 -19.65 -10.80 -5.15
N LYS A 83 -18.54 -11.46 -5.49
CA LYS A 83 -17.84 -12.41 -4.61
C LYS A 83 -16.37 -12.04 -4.50
N MET A 84 -15.81 -12.22 -3.30
CA MET A 84 -14.38 -12.08 -3.09
C MET A 84 -13.64 -13.25 -3.74
N HIS A 85 -12.73 -12.96 -4.66
CA HIS A 85 -11.85 -13.93 -5.29
C HIS A 85 -10.43 -13.77 -4.75
N TRP A 86 -9.93 -14.82 -4.08
CA TRP A 86 -8.52 -14.90 -3.68
C TRP A 86 -7.65 -15.19 -4.89
N VAL A 87 -6.69 -14.31 -5.11
CA VAL A 87 -5.89 -14.29 -6.33
C VAL A 87 -4.89 -15.45 -6.34
N LYS A 88 -4.79 -16.13 -7.47
CA LYS A 88 -3.74 -17.10 -7.76
C LYS A 88 -2.75 -16.43 -8.70
N ILE A 89 -1.64 -15.93 -8.17
CA ILE A 89 -0.70 -15.06 -8.88
C ILE A 89 -0.30 -15.64 -10.25
N ASP A 90 0.08 -16.91 -10.30
CA ASP A 90 0.51 -17.66 -11.48
C ASP A 90 -0.59 -17.84 -12.54
N HIS A 91 -1.85 -17.89 -12.10
CA HIS A 91 -3.00 -18.04 -12.97
C HIS A 91 -3.53 -16.69 -13.46
N ASP A 92 -3.68 -15.73 -12.56
CA ASP A 92 -4.44 -14.50 -12.79
C ASP A 92 -3.62 -13.39 -13.44
N PHE A 93 -2.29 -13.44 -13.34
CA PHE A 93 -1.39 -12.47 -13.97
C PHE A 93 -0.51 -13.15 -15.01
N LYS A 94 -0.41 -12.53 -16.20
CA LYS A 94 0.39 -13.05 -17.33
C LYS A 94 1.65 -12.26 -17.61
N LYS A 95 1.73 -11.01 -17.11
CA LYS A 95 2.87 -10.12 -17.27
C LYS A 95 3.30 -9.58 -15.92
N HIS A 96 4.04 -10.40 -15.16
CA HIS A 96 4.42 -10.04 -13.79
C HIS A 96 5.32 -8.80 -13.74
N GLU A 97 6.11 -8.56 -14.79
CA GLU A 97 6.93 -7.35 -14.96
C GLU A 97 6.11 -6.05 -15.05
N ASP A 98 4.83 -6.14 -15.43
CA ASP A 98 3.94 -4.97 -15.55
C ASP A 98 3.03 -4.81 -14.33
N VAL A 99 3.11 -5.68 -13.32
CA VAL A 99 2.18 -5.67 -12.17
C VAL A 99 2.91 -5.25 -10.92
N ILE A 100 2.43 -4.21 -10.26
CA ILE A 100 2.95 -3.72 -8.99
C ILE A 100 2.58 -4.72 -7.90
N ALA A 101 3.56 -5.17 -7.13
CA ALA A 101 3.34 -5.97 -5.93
C ALA A 101 3.14 -5.06 -4.71
N PHE A 102 4.11 -4.18 -4.46
CA PHE A 102 4.04 -3.18 -3.40
C PHE A 102 4.92 -1.99 -3.76
N GLN A 103 4.67 -0.86 -3.11
CA GLN A 103 5.41 0.38 -3.38
C GLN A 103 5.49 1.28 -2.15
N ASP A 104 6.33 2.30 -2.22
CA ASP A 104 6.26 3.39 -1.27
C ASP A 104 4.87 4.01 -1.30
N HIS A 105 4.22 4.03 -0.15
CA HIS A 105 2.90 4.61 -0.02
C HIS A 105 2.68 5.12 1.40
N ILE A 106 1.66 5.95 1.58
CA ILE A 106 1.17 6.31 2.91
C ILE A 106 0.34 5.18 3.52
N GLU A 107 -0.49 4.49 2.73
CA GLU A 107 -1.30 3.35 3.16
C GLU A 107 -0.56 2.01 3.09
N GLN A 108 -0.96 1.05 3.93
CA GLN A 108 -0.36 -0.30 3.93
C GLN A 108 -1.07 -1.29 3.00
N LEU A 109 -2.29 -1.00 2.57
CA LEU A 109 -3.06 -1.77 1.60
C LEU A 109 -3.63 -0.78 0.58
N LEU A 110 -3.50 -1.10 -0.71
CA LEU A 110 -3.93 -0.24 -1.80
C LEU A 110 -5.16 -0.87 -2.47
N ASP A 111 -6.37 -0.39 -2.15
CA ASP A 111 -7.66 -1.06 -2.45
C ASP A 111 -8.62 -0.29 -3.37
N ASP A 112 -8.12 0.76 -4.03
CA ASP A 112 -8.77 1.58 -5.07
C ASP A 112 -9.91 2.46 -4.52
N ASN A 113 -9.82 2.79 -3.24
CA ASN A 113 -10.72 3.74 -2.59
C ASN A 113 -10.37 5.22 -2.88
N GLY A 114 -9.23 5.48 -3.54
CA GLY A 114 -8.68 6.82 -3.76
C GLY A 114 -7.19 6.96 -3.46
N ASP A 115 -6.51 5.84 -3.32
CA ASP A 115 -5.12 5.60 -2.96
C ASP A 115 -4.24 5.14 -4.14
N MET A 116 -4.83 4.98 -5.32
CA MET A 116 -4.12 4.57 -6.53
C MET A 116 -3.30 5.71 -7.15
N PHE A 117 -2.20 5.35 -7.82
CA PHE A 117 -1.43 6.28 -8.65
C PHE A 117 -2.03 6.51 -10.04
N TYR A 118 -2.95 5.66 -10.51
CA TYR A 118 -3.71 5.92 -11.73
C TYR A 118 -4.94 6.78 -11.46
N ILE A 119 -5.50 7.38 -12.51
CA ILE A 119 -6.78 8.10 -12.44
C ILE A 119 -7.93 7.09 -12.52
N LYS A 120 -8.67 6.93 -11.42
CA LYS A 120 -9.85 6.05 -11.39
C LYS A 120 -10.97 6.57 -12.32
N PRO A 121 -11.86 5.69 -12.82
CA PRO A 121 -13.00 6.11 -13.61
C PRO A 121 -13.83 7.22 -12.93
N GLY A 122 -14.11 8.30 -13.66
CA GLY A 122 -14.86 9.46 -13.16
C GLY A 122 -14.05 10.46 -12.33
N ALA A 123 -12.77 10.20 -12.06
CA ALA A 123 -11.86 11.19 -11.47
C ALA A 123 -11.06 11.94 -12.54
N SER A 124 -10.47 13.07 -12.15
CA SER A 124 -9.57 13.86 -12.99
C SER A 124 -8.11 13.84 -12.52
N ILE A 125 -7.84 13.17 -11.40
CA ILE A 125 -6.52 13.09 -10.76
C ILE A 125 -6.42 11.82 -9.92
N ASN A 126 -5.21 11.28 -9.78
CA ASN A 126 -4.91 10.17 -8.88
C ASN A 126 -4.94 10.58 -7.41
N LEU A 127 -4.79 9.60 -6.50
CA LEU A 127 -4.70 9.84 -5.05
C LEU A 127 -5.84 10.74 -4.53
N THR A 128 -7.07 10.53 -5.03
CA THR A 128 -8.23 11.40 -4.72
C THR A 128 -8.56 11.48 -3.24
N GLN A 129 -8.15 10.48 -2.46
CA GLN A 129 -8.28 10.49 -1.00
C GLN A 129 -7.34 11.52 -0.37
N TRP A 130 -6.08 11.57 -0.85
CA TRP A 130 -4.96 12.25 -0.20
C TRP A 130 -4.66 13.63 -0.77
N ARG A 131 -5.08 13.92 -2.00
CA ARG A 131 -4.93 15.24 -2.60
C ARG A 131 -5.93 16.24 -2.02
N ASN A 132 -5.58 17.52 -2.10
CA ASN A 132 -6.44 18.61 -1.62
C ASN A 132 -7.86 18.52 -2.21
N GLY A 133 -8.88 18.65 -1.36
CA GLY A 133 -10.29 18.41 -1.70
C GLY A 133 -10.76 16.96 -1.57
N GLY A 134 -9.86 16.02 -1.31
CA GLY A 134 -10.16 14.63 -0.95
C GLY A 134 -10.63 14.48 0.49
N THR A 135 -11.15 13.28 0.83
CA THR A 135 -11.59 12.93 2.19
C THR A 135 -10.48 13.13 3.22
N LEU A 136 -9.23 12.89 2.84
CA LEU A 136 -8.02 13.03 3.63
C LEU A 136 -7.07 14.10 3.02
N GLY A 137 -7.61 15.06 2.28
CA GLY A 137 -6.82 16.09 1.59
C GLY A 137 -6.10 17.09 2.51
N ASN A 138 -6.38 17.05 3.82
CA ASN A 138 -5.76 17.90 4.83
C ASN A 138 -4.41 17.35 5.34
N PHE A 139 -3.89 16.27 4.74
CA PHE A 139 -2.57 15.72 5.04
C PHE A 139 -1.54 16.19 4.01
N PRO A 140 -0.88 17.34 4.24
CA PRO A 140 -0.01 17.96 3.24
C PRO A 140 1.15 17.04 2.83
N ASP A 141 1.61 16.17 3.74
CA ASP A 141 2.73 15.28 3.51
C ASP A 141 2.32 13.97 2.81
N ALA A 142 1.03 13.66 2.63
CA ALA A 142 0.61 12.35 2.12
C ALA A 142 1.18 12.04 0.72
N ILE A 143 1.15 13.03 -0.17
CA ILE A 143 1.75 12.91 -1.51
C ILE A 143 3.27 12.78 -1.40
N GLN A 144 3.90 13.55 -0.51
CA GLN A 144 5.34 13.42 -0.26
C GLN A 144 5.70 12.03 0.27
N GLU A 145 4.87 11.42 1.11
CA GLU A 145 5.11 10.07 1.62
C GLU A 145 4.94 9.03 0.49
N CYS A 146 3.99 9.18 -0.42
CA CYS A 146 3.91 8.32 -1.60
C CYS A 146 5.14 8.44 -2.52
N PHE A 147 5.72 9.64 -2.65
CA PHE A 147 6.86 9.93 -3.52
C PHE A 147 8.12 10.33 -2.73
N ARG A 148 8.37 9.62 -1.63
CA ARG A 148 9.34 9.97 -0.57
C ARG A 148 10.82 9.99 -1.01
N HIS A 149 11.16 9.45 -2.18
CA HIS A 149 12.53 9.42 -2.69
C HIS A 149 12.73 10.49 -3.78
N LEU A 150 12.89 11.74 -3.36
CA LEU A 150 13.12 12.88 -4.27
C LEU A 150 12.00 13.03 -5.32
N GLY A 151 10.73 12.89 -4.91
CA GLY A 151 9.60 12.93 -5.83
C GLY A 151 9.46 11.65 -6.64
N THR A 152 9.91 10.51 -6.09
CA THR A 152 9.80 9.18 -6.69
C THR A 152 9.32 8.19 -5.64
N SER A 153 8.40 7.30 -6.05
CA SER A 153 7.98 6.11 -5.30
C SER A 153 8.82 4.93 -5.77
N MET A 154 9.48 4.23 -4.85
CA MET A 154 10.12 2.95 -5.17
C MET A 154 9.05 1.87 -5.24
N THR A 155 9.00 1.19 -6.37
CA THR A 155 7.96 0.22 -6.71
C THR A 155 8.61 -1.13 -6.98
N CYS A 156 8.15 -2.15 -6.26
CA CYS A 156 8.49 -3.55 -6.48
C CYS A 156 7.40 -4.19 -7.34
N TRP A 157 7.81 -4.82 -8.43
CA TRP A 157 6.93 -5.48 -9.39
C TRP A 157 6.80 -6.96 -9.04
N LEU A 158 5.80 -7.63 -9.62
CA LEU A 158 5.41 -8.98 -9.23
C LEU A 158 6.45 -10.05 -9.62
N ASP A 159 7.35 -9.73 -10.54
CA ASP A 159 8.54 -10.54 -10.88
C ASP A 159 9.74 -10.26 -9.95
N GLY A 160 9.62 -9.29 -9.04
CA GLY A 160 10.62 -8.92 -8.03
C GLY A 160 11.61 -7.84 -8.45
N HIS A 161 11.54 -7.30 -9.68
CA HIS A 161 12.37 -6.15 -10.02
C HIS A 161 11.86 -4.88 -9.32
N VAL A 162 12.74 -3.88 -9.19
CA VAL A 162 12.43 -2.61 -8.54
C VAL A 162 12.72 -1.47 -9.49
N SER A 163 11.77 -0.54 -9.63
CA SER A 163 11.94 0.69 -10.40
C SER A 163 11.27 1.86 -9.69
N GLY A 164 11.46 3.07 -10.21
CA GLY A 164 10.90 4.29 -9.63
C GLY A 164 9.74 4.83 -10.46
N ILE A 165 8.62 5.14 -9.83
CA ILE A 165 7.51 5.92 -10.42
C ILE A 165 7.65 7.36 -9.92
N LYS A 166 7.83 8.30 -10.84
CA LYS A 166 7.93 9.73 -10.50
C LYS A 166 6.58 10.26 -9.99
N GLU A 167 6.62 11.31 -9.18
CA GLU A 167 5.43 12.02 -8.76
C GLU A 167 4.58 12.40 -9.98
N THR A 168 3.33 11.99 -9.91
CA THR A 168 2.40 12.03 -11.04
C THR A 168 0.99 12.35 -10.59
N LYS A 169 0.19 12.91 -11.49
CA LYS A 169 -1.27 13.09 -11.36
C LYS A 169 -2.06 11.90 -11.93
N GLY A 170 -1.37 10.90 -12.49
CA GLY A 170 -1.88 9.58 -12.84
C GLY A 170 -2.20 9.35 -14.32
N GLU A 171 -1.97 10.34 -15.18
CA GLU A 171 -2.17 10.22 -16.64
C GLU A 171 -1.17 9.26 -17.29
N ASP A 172 0.00 9.07 -16.68
CA ASP A 172 1.10 8.20 -17.12
C ASP A 172 1.16 6.86 -16.36
N VAL A 173 0.25 6.63 -15.42
CA VAL A 173 0.14 5.38 -14.67
C VAL A 173 -1.10 4.63 -15.14
N PRO A 174 -0.95 3.56 -15.95
CA PRO A 174 -2.10 2.80 -16.40
C PRO A 174 -2.64 1.89 -15.28
N ALA A 175 -3.96 1.76 -15.21
CA ALA A 175 -4.62 0.91 -14.21
C ALA A 175 -4.19 -0.56 -14.25
N TYR A 176 -3.77 -1.07 -15.42
CA TYR A 176 -3.28 -2.44 -15.55
C TYR A 176 -2.00 -2.70 -14.77
N TRP A 177 -1.26 -1.67 -14.36
CA TRP A 177 -0.13 -1.84 -13.44
C TRP A 177 -0.56 -2.36 -12.07
N TYR A 178 -1.81 -2.12 -11.67
CA TYR A 178 -2.37 -2.66 -10.45
C TYR A 178 -3.21 -3.91 -10.74
N THR A 179 -4.11 -3.83 -11.72
CA THR A 179 -5.13 -4.85 -11.95
C THR A 179 -4.65 -6.03 -12.78
N GLY A 180 -3.56 -5.89 -13.54
CA GLY A 180 -3.11 -6.86 -14.54
C GLY A 180 -4.02 -6.98 -15.77
N VAL A 181 -5.13 -6.22 -15.82
CA VAL A 181 -6.12 -6.29 -16.90
C VAL A 181 -5.87 -5.15 -17.89
N ARG A 182 -5.38 -5.49 -19.08
CA ARG A 182 -5.20 -4.53 -20.17
C ARG A 182 -6.53 -4.32 -20.90
N SER A 183 -6.92 -3.06 -21.11
CA SER A 183 -8.05 -2.71 -21.98
C SER A 183 -7.68 -3.06 -23.44
N GLY A 184 -8.33 -4.10 -24.00
CA GLY A 184 -8.25 -4.43 -25.43
C GLY A 184 -7.15 -5.42 -25.82
N GLY A 185 -7.37 -6.70 -25.52
CA GLY A 185 -6.83 -7.84 -26.26
C GLY A 185 -7.97 -8.57 -26.96
#